data_AF-G0V3C6-F1
#
_entry.id   AF-G0V3C6-F1
#
_cell.length_a   1.000
_cell.length_b   1.000
_cell.length_c   1.000
_cell.angle_alpha   90.00
_cell.angle_beta   90.00
_cell.angle_gamma   90.00
#
_symmetry.space_group_name_H-M   'P 1'
#
loop_
_entity.id
_entity.type
_entity.pdbx_description
1 polymer ?
#
loop_
_entity_poly.entity_id
_entity_poly.type
_entity_poly.pdbx_seq_one_letter_code
_entity_poly.pdbx_strand_id
1 'polypeptide(L)'
;MAINPTALREVSNLSTGSGDVKQRLAQRRSANLDSCRYPYTSSAVRHGSGSLLSLRSSVYSPIGNAGKESSLSPHADRLRESDPVYCSEVIKDITTMYMESERQAIYNQVLPSPRYLTYQPEINEKMRMILVDWLIDVHLKFKLHPETLYLTVSIVDRYLSSVNTRRMAGQYVPRSKLQLVGITGILLAAKYEEIWPPEVKECVYICANTYTREEVIRMERDMCTRLSFRFTVPTAFPFIARLLDVVEGLERQSITQTSPCQLQQPSQQQQQQQQQQQLLSQPLPSQSLSRSRSRSCSQSQSRTEEECIAYVTQLRHTAFFFLDHSVLDYKCLQFSPSQQAKAALFLALVTMRIKEQGSSYVLNNDVIWTRQLQYYSKAQVRDFKACAKAILDFVAYLPTTRYQSVRRKYSAAKYGDVTKLVLPSEVPDF
;
A
#
# COMPACT_ATOMS: atom_id res chain seq x y z
N MET A 1 1.91 -12.83 20.28
CA MET A 1 0.46 -12.57 20.28
C MET A 1 -0.26 -13.91 20.19
N ALA A 2 -1.21 -14.16 21.08
CA ALA A 2 -2.14 -15.29 20.92
C ALA A 2 -3.11 -14.95 19.79
N ILE A 3 -3.44 -15.93 18.95
CA ILE A 3 -4.46 -15.77 17.89
C ILE A 3 -5.78 -15.49 18.57
N ASN A 4 -6.57 -14.55 18.04
CA ASN A 4 -7.87 -14.24 18.61
C ASN A 4 -8.77 -15.50 18.59
N PRO A 5 -9.10 -16.09 19.77
CA PRO A 5 -9.81 -17.36 19.83
C PRO A 5 -11.23 -17.24 19.25
N THR A 6 -11.81 -16.04 19.29
CA THR A 6 -13.13 -15.73 18.76
C THR A 6 -13.14 -15.78 17.23
N ALA A 7 -12.13 -15.18 16.57
CA ALA A 7 -12.00 -15.21 15.12
C ALA A 7 -11.75 -16.64 14.61
N LEU A 8 -10.85 -17.38 15.26
CA LEU A 8 -10.59 -18.79 14.93
C LEU A 8 -11.86 -19.64 15.10
N ARG A 9 -12.60 -19.47 16.20
CA ARG A 9 -13.85 -20.21 16.44
C ARG A 9 -14.89 -19.91 15.36
N GLU A 10 -15.01 -18.66 14.94
CA GLU A 10 -15.98 -18.27 13.90
C GLU A 10 -15.62 -18.78 12.52
N VAL A 11 -14.35 -18.63 12.13
CA VAL A 11 -13.82 -19.21 10.88
C VAL A 11 -14.04 -20.73 10.89
N SER A 12 -13.78 -21.40 12.02
CA SER A 12 -13.99 -22.85 12.17
C SER A 12 -15.49 -23.20 12.16
N ASN A 13 -16.36 -22.38 12.73
CA ASN A 13 -17.82 -22.55 12.68
C ASN A 13 -18.42 -22.31 11.29
N LEU A 14 -17.68 -21.70 10.35
CA LEU A 14 -18.08 -21.74 8.94
C LEU A 14 -18.14 -23.17 8.41
N SER A 15 -17.51 -24.14 9.10
CA SER A 15 -17.47 -25.54 8.69
C SER A 15 -18.61 -26.45 9.16
N THR A 16 -19.44 -26.01 10.10
CA THR A 16 -20.36 -26.91 10.82
C THR A 16 -21.83 -26.81 10.45
N GLY A 17 -22.22 -25.99 9.46
CA GLY A 17 -23.63 -25.86 9.05
C GLY A 17 -23.90 -26.36 7.62
N SER A 18 -24.86 -27.27 7.46
CA SER A 18 -25.41 -27.64 6.15
C SER A 18 -26.71 -26.87 5.93
N GLY A 19 -26.79 -26.08 4.85
CA GLY A 19 -28.01 -25.37 4.47
C GLY A 19 -28.33 -25.66 3.01
N ASP A 20 -29.60 -25.80 2.67
CA ASP A 20 -30.07 -26.35 1.39
C ASP A 20 -29.51 -25.61 0.16
N VAL A 21 -28.48 -26.20 -0.45
CA VAL A 21 -27.65 -25.63 -1.52
C VAL A 21 -28.33 -25.79 -2.88
N LYS A 22 -29.06 -26.89 -3.06
CA LYS A 22 -29.64 -27.29 -4.35
C LYS A 22 -30.71 -26.31 -4.83
N GLN A 23 -31.53 -25.78 -3.93
CA GLN A 23 -32.59 -24.82 -4.27
C GLN A 23 -32.04 -23.45 -4.70
N ARG A 24 -30.94 -23.00 -4.08
CA ARG A 24 -30.28 -21.72 -4.42
C ARG A 24 -29.49 -21.77 -5.73
N LEU A 25 -28.89 -22.92 -6.04
CA LEU A 25 -28.22 -23.15 -7.33
C LEU A 25 -29.23 -23.20 -8.50
N ALA A 26 -30.44 -23.72 -8.27
CA ALA A 26 -31.50 -23.81 -9.28
C ALA A 26 -32.08 -22.43 -9.65
N GLN A 27 -32.32 -21.55 -8.67
CA GLN A 27 -32.89 -20.21 -8.90
C GLN A 27 -31.97 -19.27 -9.69
N ARG A 28 -30.66 -19.53 -9.73
CA ARG A 28 -29.66 -18.65 -10.37
C ARG A 28 -29.33 -19.00 -11.82
N ARG A 29 -29.72 -20.18 -12.32
CA ARG A 29 -29.56 -20.54 -13.75
C ARG A 29 -30.39 -19.64 -14.69
N SER A 30 -31.37 -18.90 -14.15
CA SER A 30 -32.29 -18.04 -14.91
C SER A 30 -31.86 -16.56 -15.00
N ALA A 31 -30.79 -16.15 -14.31
CA ALA A 31 -30.31 -14.76 -14.35
C ALA A 31 -29.23 -14.59 -15.42
N ASN A 32 -29.54 -13.77 -16.44
CA ASN A 32 -28.66 -13.43 -17.56
C ASN A 32 -27.28 -12.94 -17.08
N LEU A 33 -26.22 -13.50 -17.68
CA LEU A 33 -24.84 -13.45 -17.20
C LEU A 33 -24.03 -12.37 -17.94
N ASP A 34 -23.99 -11.14 -17.43
CA ASP A 34 -23.16 -10.08 -18.03
C ASP A 34 -21.67 -10.22 -17.70
N SER A 35 -20.84 -10.08 -18.74
CA SER A 35 -19.38 -10.03 -18.64
C SER A 35 -18.94 -8.72 -17.97
N CYS A 36 -18.50 -8.78 -16.71
CA CYS A 36 -18.00 -7.61 -16.00
C CYS A 36 -16.61 -7.19 -16.52
N ARG A 37 -16.52 -6.01 -17.14
CA ARG A 37 -15.27 -5.27 -17.37
C ARG A 37 -14.96 -4.41 -16.14
N TYR A 38 -13.68 -4.20 -15.84
CA TYR A 38 -13.26 -3.11 -14.95
C TYR A 38 -13.84 -1.78 -15.48
N PRO A 39 -14.44 -0.93 -14.63
CA PRO A 39 -15.14 0.28 -15.08
C PRO A 39 -14.23 1.37 -15.69
N TYR A 40 -12.90 1.15 -15.74
CA TYR A 40 -11.93 2.13 -16.25
C TYR A 40 -11.08 1.53 -17.38
N THR A 41 -11.68 1.41 -18.56
CA THR A 41 -10.92 1.36 -19.81
C THR A 41 -10.86 2.77 -20.39
N SER A 42 -9.80 3.52 -20.09
CA SER A 42 -9.49 4.75 -20.83
C SER A 42 -8.72 4.40 -22.10
N SER A 43 -9.25 4.86 -23.24
CA SER A 43 -8.67 4.94 -24.59
C SER A 43 -7.46 4.04 -24.92
N ALA A 44 -7.74 2.90 -25.53
CA ALA A 44 -6.75 2.08 -26.22
C ALA A 44 -6.15 2.84 -27.41
N VAL A 45 -4.89 3.25 -27.31
CA VAL A 45 -4.04 3.52 -28.49
C VAL A 45 -3.69 2.17 -29.10
N ARG A 46 -4.12 1.93 -30.34
CA ARG A 46 -3.80 0.73 -31.10
C ARG A 46 -2.30 0.70 -31.39
N HIS A 47 -1.58 -0.25 -30.80
CA HIS A 47 -0.30 -0.73 -31.35
C HIS A 47 -0.41 -2.21 -31.66
N GLY A 48 0.09 -2.55 -32.85
CA GLY A 48 -0.12 -3.81 -33.54
C GLY A 48 0.50 -5.02 -32.84
N SER A 49 -0.09 -6.17 -33.17
CA SER A 49 0.26 -7.51 -32.73
C SER A 49 1.75 -7.82 -32.91
N GLY A 50 2.44 -8.09 -31.80
CA GLY A 50 3.81 -8.60 -31.77
C GLY A 50 3.91 -9.80 -30.83
N SER A 51 4.40 -10.91 -31.38
CA SER A 51 4.58 -12.22 -30.74
C SER A 51 5.44 -12.18 -29.46
N LEU A 52 5.06 -12.98 -28.46
CA LEU A 52 5.64 -13.05 -27.09
C LEU A 52 7.02 -13.74 -26.98
N LEU A 53 7.82 -13.80 -28.04
CA LEU A 53 9.10 -14.55 -28.04
C LEU A 53 10.33 -13.80 -28.60
N SER A 54 10.34 -12.47 -28.58
CA SER A 54 11.50 -11.69 -29.08
C SER A 54 12.34 -10.96 -28.03
N LEU A 55 12.09 -11.11 -26.72
CA LEU A 55 12.80 -10.34 -25.67
C LEU A 55 14.17 -10.90 -25.26
N ARG A 56 14.92 -11.51 -26.18
CA ARG A 56 16.34 -11.83 -25.98
C ARG A 56 17.15 -11.53 -27.24
N SER A 57 17.37 -10.23 -27.51
CA SER A 57 18.41 -9.74 -28.42
C SER A 57 18.39 -8.20 -28.48
N SER A 58 18.64 -7.52 -27.36
CA SER A 58 19.06 -6.11 -27.37
C SER A 58 19.53 -5.68 -25.98
N VAL A 59 20.56 -6.35 -25.44
CA VAL A 59 21.16 -6.01 -24.14
C VAL A 59 22.45 -5.17 -24.30
N TYR A 60 22.91 -4.90 -25.53
CA TYR A 60 24.04 -3.99 -25.74
C TYR A 60 23.82 -3.15 -26.99
N SER A 61 23.38 -1.91 -26.79
CA SER A 61 23.60 -0.82 -27.73
C SER A 61 24.26 0.34 -26.97
N PRO A 62 25.36 0.93 -27.47
CA PRO A 62 26.10 1.94 -26.72
C PRO A 62 25.39 3.30 -26.75
N ILE A 63 25.51 3.99 -25.61
CA ILE A 63 25.39 5.43 -25.34
C ILE A 63 25.17 6.30 -26.59
N GLY A 64 24.01 6.95 -26.68
CA GLY A 64 23.70 7.95 -27.70
C GLY A 64 22.48 8.81 -27.37
N ASN A 65 22.74 10.06 -26.98
CA ASN A 65 21.82 11.22 -26.86
C ASN A 65 20.69 11.19 -25.82
N ALA A 66 21.06 11.64 -24.60
CA ALA A 66 20.13 12.20 -23.62
C ALA A 66 19.55 13.54 -24.14
N GLY A 67 18.44 13.45 -24.87
CA GLY A 67 17.58 14.61 -25.15
C GLY A 67 16.87 15.06 -23.88
N LYS A 68 17.25 16.25 -23.39
CA LYS A 68 16.61 17.07 -22.33
C LYS A 68 15.33 16.47 -21.70
N GLU A 69 15.50 15.69 -20.64
CA GLU A 69 14.43 15.44 -19.68
C GLU A 69 14.02 16.77 -19.05
N SER A 70 12.74 17.11 -19.17
CA SER A 70 12.12 18.29 -18.60
C SER A 70 12.48 18.48 -17.12
N SER A 71 12.68 19.72 -16.70
CA SER A 71 13.08 20.25 -15.38
C SER A 71 12.14 19.95 -14.18
N LEU A 72 11.48 18.80 -14.15
CA LEU A 72 10.74 18.25 -13.00
C LEU A 72 11.45 16.96 -12.57
N SER A 73 12.37 17.12 -11.63
CA SER A 73 13.57 16.30 -11.53
C SER A 73 13.41 14.89 -10.88
N PRO A 74 14.30 13.93 -11.25
CA PRO A 74 14.66 12.70 -10.51
C PRO A 74 15.24 12.89 -9.08
N HIS A 75 14.91 13.95 -8.35
CA HIS A 75 15.64 14.34 -7.13
C HIS A 75 15.43 13.43 -5.93
N ALA A 76 14.23 12.85 -5.74
CA ALA A 76 13.96 11.96 -4.61
C ALA A 76 14.88 10.73 -4.63
N ASP A 77 15.06 10.15 -5.83
CA ASP A 77 15.91 8.98 -6.04
C ASP A 77 17.41 9.29 -5.88
N ARG A 78 17.85 10.48 -6.28
CA ARG A 78 19.26 10.91 -6.17
C ARG A 78 19.77 11.01 -4.74
N LEU A 79 18.91 11.38 -3.79
CA LEU A 79 19.32 11.42 -2.38
C LEU A 79 19.53 10.04 -1.76
N ARG A 80 19.13 8.98 -2.46
CA ARG A 80 19.35 7.59 -2.08
C ARG A 80 20.39 6.91 -2.96
N GLU A 81 21.11 7.65 -3.80
CA GLU A 81 22.15 7.10 -4.67
C GLU A 81 23.34 6.53 -3.88
N SER A 82 23.57 7.01 -2.65
CA SER A 82 24.57 6.45 -1.74
C SER A 82 24.15 5.13 -1.08
N ASP A 83 22.87 4.72 -1.18
CA ASP A 83 22.36 3.48 -0.63
C ASP A 83 22.52 2.35 -1.68
N PRO A 84 23.45 1.40 -1.49
CA PRO A 84 23.71 0.34 -2.47
C PRO A 84 22.50 -0.60 -2.65
N VAL A 85 21.54 -0.60 -1.71
CA VAL A 85 20.33 -1.42 -1.79
C VAL A 85 19.26 -0.75 -2.67
N TYR A 86 19.32 0.58 -2.83
CA TYR A 86 18.29 1.33 -3.54
C TYR A 86 18.34 1.19 -5.07
N CYS A 87 19.52 0.90 -5.62
CA CYS A 87 19.73 0.68 -7.06
C CYS A 87 19.06 1.76 -7.94
N SER A 88 19.47 3.02 -7.77
CA SER A 88 18.89 4.19 -8.46
C SER A 88 18.88 4.08 -9.99
N GLU A 89 19.81 3.31 -10.55
CA GLU A 89 19.90 3.04 -11.99
C GLU A 89 18.72 2.22 -12.53
N VAL A 90 18.23 1.25 -11.76
CA VAL A 90 17.24 0.25 -12.21
C VAL A 90 15.85 0.53 -11.65
N ILE A 91 15.71 1.34 -10.60
CA ILE A 91 14.44 1.60 -9.92
C ILE A 91 13.35 2.17 -10.85
N LYS A 92 13.74 2.97 -11.84
CA LYS A 92 12.83 3.54 -12.85
C LYS A 92 12.24 2.44 -13.74
N ASP A 93 13.08 1.50 -14.17
CA ASP A 93 12.67 0.36 -15.00
C ASP A 93 11.79 -0.60 -14.22
N ILE A 94 12.14 -0.89 -12.96
CA ILE A 94 11.33 -1.72 -12.06
C ILE A 94 9.94 -1.09 -11.84
N THR A 95 9.90 0.22 -11.56
CA THR A 95 8.64 0.94 -11.37
C THR A 95 7.77 0.85 -12.63
N THR A 96 8.37 1.03 -13.81
CA THR A 96 7.68 0.94 -15.10
C THR A 96 7.19 -0.49 -15.38
N MET A 97 8.00 -1.50 -15.06
CA MET A 97 7.66 -2.91 -15.17
C MET A 97 6.46 -3.29 -14.29
N TYR A 98 6.38 -2.82 -13.04
CA TYR A 98 5.23 -3.08 -12.16
C TYR A 98 3.95 -2.41 -12.67
N MET A 99 4.02 -1.17 -13.17
CA MET A 99 2.87 -0.49 -13.77
C MET A 99 2.36 -1.22 -15.03
N GLU A 100 3.28 -1.66 -15.89
CA GLU A 100 2.91 -2.43 -17.08
C GLU A 100 2.34 -3.81 -16.71
N SER A 101 2.91 -4.48 -15.72
CA SER A 101 2.43 -5.77 -15.20
C SER A 101 1.01 -5.65 -14.62
N GLU A 102 0.69 -4.56 -13.93
CA GLU A 102 -0.68 -4.24 -13.48
C GLU A 102 -1.63 -4.06 -14.66
N ARG A 103 -1.24 -3.27 -15.66
CA ARG A 103 -2.04 -3.05 -16.88
C ARG A 103 -2.33 -4.37 -17.61
N GLN A 104 -1.32 -5.22 -17.75
CA GLN A 104 -1.47 -6.54 -18.36
C GLN A 104 -2.31 -7.49 -17.51
N ALA A 105 -2.19 -7.45 -16.18
CA ALA A 105 -3.01 -8.26 -15.29
C ALA A 105 -4.49 -7.87 -15.37
N ILE A 106 -4.80 -6.58 -15.50
CA ILE A 106 -6.16 -6.06 -15.72
C ILE A 106 -6.69 -6.53 -17.09
N TYR A 107 -5.91 -6.34 -18.15
CA TYR A 107 -6.31 -6.71 -19.51
C TYR A 107 -6.57 -8.22 -19.65
N ASN A 108 -5.67 -9.04 -19.09
CA ASN A 108 -5.76 -10.50 -19.12
C ASN A 108 -6.70 -11.09 -18.06
N GLN A 109 -7.40 -10.26 -17.28
CA GLN A 109 -8.34 -10.68 -16.22
C GLN A 109 -7.70 -11.64 -15.21
N VAL A 110 -6.44 -11.39 -14.84
CA VAL A 110 -5.69 -12.17 -13.84
C VAL A 110 -6.06 -11.73 -12.42
N LEU A 111 -6.43 -10.46 -12.25
CA LEU A 111 -6.94 -9.93 -10.99
C LEU A 111 -8.33 -10.52 -10.66
N PRO A 112 -8.68 -10.67 -9.37
CA PRO A 112 -9.97 -11.22 -8.98
C PRO A 112 -11.13 -10.32 -9.44
N SER A 113 -12.24 -10.93 -9.88
CA SER A 113 -13.42 -10.18 -10.28
C SER A 113 -14.05 -9.48 -9.07
N PRO A 114 -14.34 -8.17 -9.11
CA PRO A 114 -14.95 -7.45 -7.97
C PRO A 114 -16.31 -7.99 -7.51
N ARG A 115 -16.94 -8.87 -8.29
CA ARG A 115 -18.25 -9.48 -8.02
C ARG A 115 -18.18 -11.00 -7.87
N TYR A 116 -16.98 -11.58 -7.67
CA TYR A 116 -16.83 -13.03 -7.64
C TYR A 116 -17.66 -13.70 -6.52
N LEU A 117 -17.90 -13.01 -5.40
CA LEU A 117 -18.74 -13.53 -4.31
C LEU A 117 -20.23 -13.51 -4.64
N THR A 118 -20.69 -12.65 -5.55
CA THR A 118 -22.11 -12.66 -5.99
C THR A 118 -22.49 -14.01 -6.59
N TYR A 119 -21.53 -14.68 -7.23
CA TYR A 119 -21.75 -15.98 -7.85
C TYR A 119 -21.67 -17.13 -6.83
N GLN A 120 -21.01 -16.96 -5.68
CA GLN A 120 -20.83 -18.04 -4.70
C GLN A 120 -22.17 -18.35 -3.99
N PRO A 121 -22.51 -19.64 -3.80
CA PRO A 121 -23.78 -20.02 -3.18
C PRO A 121 -23.75 -19.93 -1.64
N GLU A 122 -22.61 -20.21 -1.02
CA GLU A 122 -22.47 -20.33 0.44
C GLU A 122 -21.58 -19.26 1.08
N ILE A 123 -20.72 -18.58 0.30
CA ILE A 123 -19.73 -17.62 0.81
C ILE A 123 -20.23 -16.21 0.56
N ASN A 124 -20.21 -15.38 1.60
CA ASN A 124 -20.56 -13.95 1.52
C ASN A 124 -19.36 -13.05 1.87
N GLU A 125 -19.51 -11.74 1.65
CA GLU A 125 -18.46 -10.73 1.91
C GLU A 125 -18.02 -10.75 3.39
N LYS A 126 -18.97 -10.97 4.31
CA LYS A 126 -18.68 -11.08 5.74
C LYS A 126 -17.81 -12.29 6.08
N MET A 127 -18.03 -13.44 5.45
CA MET A 127 -17.20 -14.65 5.61
C MET A 127 -15.79 -14.43 5.07
N ARG A 128 -15.64 -13.72 3.94
CA ARG A 128 -14.32 -13.30 3.44
C ARG A 128 -13.62 -12.39 4.46
N MET A 129 -14.32 -11.39 5.01
CA MET A 129 -13.75 -10.49 6.02
C MET A 129 -13.33 -11.26 7.28
N ILE A 130 -14.15 -12.20 7.76
CA ILE A 130 -13.82 -13.09 8.89
C ILE A 130 -12.55 -13.91 8.60
N LEU A 131 -12.45 -14.47 7.38
CA LEU A 131 -11.27 -15.22 6.96
C LEU A 131 -10.02 -14.33 6.95
N VAL A 132 -10.08 -13.17 6.27
CA VAL A 132 -8.93 -12.27 6.13
C VAL A 132 -8.50 -11.71 7.49
N ASP A 133 -9.43 -11.36 8.39
CA ASP A 133 -9.13 -10.94 9.76
C ASP A 133 -8.31 -12.00 10.51
N TRP A 134 -8.71 -13.27 10.39
CA TRP A 134 -7.98 -14.38 10.97
C TRP A 134 -6.62 -14.61 10.28
N LEU A 135 -6.54 -14.51 8.95
CA LEU A 135 -5.28 -14.66 8.20
C LEU A 135 -4.24 -13.60 8.60
N ILE A 136 -4.67 -12.39 8.98
CA ILE A 136 -3.78 -11.35 9.51
C ILE A 136 -3.21 -11.77 10.87
N ASP A 137 -4.02 -12.34 11.76
CA ASP A 137 -3.52 -12.88 13.04
C ASP A 137 -2.54 -14.05 12.81
N VAL A 138 -2.80 -14.92 11.84
CA VAL A 138 -1.92 -16.04 11.45
C VAL A 138 -0.59 -15.52 10.86
N HIS A 139 -0.66 -14.56 9.95
CA HIS A 139 0.50 -13.89 9.36
C HIS A 139 1.44 -13.34 10.43
N LEU A 140 0.88 -12.63 11.42
CA LEU A 140 1.63 -12.11 12.56
C LEU A 140 2.19 -13.21 13.47
N LYS A 141 1.46 -14.32 13.64
CA LYS A 141 1.90 -15.46 14.46
C LYS A 141 3.11 -16.15 13.84
N PHE A 142 3.13 -16.32 12.53
CA PHE A 142 4.25 -16.87 11.77
C PHE A 142 5.37 -15.85 11.50
N LYS A 143 5.16 -14.57 11.83
CA LYS A 143 6.13 -13.48 11.64
C LYS A 143 6.56 -13.31 10.17
N LEU A 144 5.62 -13.48 9.26
CA LEU A 144 5.86 -13.40 7.82
C LEU A 144 6.04 -11.94 7.36
N HIS A 145 6.69 -11.75 6.22
CA HIS A 145 6.83 -10.45 5.57
C HIS A 145 5.46 -9.89 5.15
N PRO A 146 5.25 -8.57 5.14
CA PRO A 146 3.99 -7.98 4.70
C PRO A 146 3.61 -8.40 3.27
N GLU A 147 4.59 -8.56 2.38
CA GLU A 147 4.44 -9.06 1.00
C GLU A 147 3.65 -10.37 0.95
N THR A 148 3.99 -11.30 1.83
CA THR A 148 3.34 -12.60 1.98
C THR A 148 1.84 -12.47 2.31
N LEU A 149 1.42 -11.46 3.10
CA LEU A 149 0.01 -11.21 3.39
C LEU A 149 -0.76 -10.75 2.15
N TYR A 150 -0.21 -9.77 1.42
CA TYR A 150 -0.86 -9.25 0.21
C TYR A 150 -0.94 -10.32 -0.89
N LEU A 151 0.11 -11.13 -1.04
CA LEU A 151 0.12 -12.27 -1.94
C LEU A 151 -0.89 -13.34 -1.50
N THR A 152 -0.99 -13.64 -0.21
CA THR A 152 -1.98 -14.57 0.36
C THR A 152 -3.40 -14.18 -0.04
N VAL A 153 -3.79 -12.92 0.20
CA VAL A 153 -5.17 -12.49 -0.09
C VAL A 153 -5.43 -12.46 -1.60
N SER A 154 -4.44 -12.06 -2.40
CA SER A 154 -4.52 -12.17 -3.86
C SER A 154 -4.69 -13.63 -4.34
N ILE A 155 -3.99 -14.59 -3.75
CA ILE A 155 -4.14 -16.02 -4.05
C ILE A 155 -5.55 -16.50 -3.70
N VAL A 156 -6.04 -16.18 -2.50
CA VAL A 156 -7.37 -16.58 -2.02
C VAL A 156 -8.47 -16.03 -2.92
N ASP A 157 -8.46 -14.72 -3.20
CA ASP A 157 -9.50 -14.07 -3.99
C ASP A 157 -9.50 -14.57 -5.45
N ARG A 158 -8.32 -14.72 -6.07
CA ARG A 158 -8.22 -15.28 -7.43
C ARG A 158 -8.68 -16.73 -7.48
N TYR A 159 -8.32 -17.53 -6.49
CA TYR A 159 -8.77 -18.92 -6.41
C TYR A 159 -10.31 -18.97 -6.30
N LEU A 160 -10.92 -18.23 -5.37
CA LEU A 160 -12.37 -18.15 -5.22
C LEU A 160 -13.06 -17.60 -6.47
N SER A 161 -12.41 -16.67 -7.19
CA SER A 161 -12.87 -16.16 -8.47
C SER A 161 -12.76 -17.18 -9.60
N SER A 162 -11.78 -18.09 -9.57
CA SER A 162 -11.56 -19.11 -10.60
C SER A 162 -12.49 -20.32 -10.50
N VAL A 163 -12.82 -20.74 -9.26
CA VAL A 163 -13.62 -21.95 -9.00
C VAL A 163 -15.05 -21.80 -9.54
N ASN A 164 -15.58 -20.59 -9.59
CA ASN A 164 -16.96 -20.31 -9.93
C ASN A 164 -17.12 -19.59 -11.28
N THR A 165 -16.31 -19.99 -12.27
CA THR A 165 -16.32 -19.40 -13.61
C THR A 165 -17.27 -20.13 -14.55
N ARG A 166 -17.76 -19.41 -15.58
CA ARG A 166 -18.66 -19.87 -16.66
C ARG A 166 -18.30 -21.23 -17.28
N ARG A 167 -17.03 -21.65 -17.21
CA ARG A 167 -16.52 -22.88 -17.84
C ARG A 167 -16.72 -24.14 -17.00
N MET A 168 -16.96 -24.02 -15.69
CA MET A 168 -17.07 -25.16 -14.76
C MET A 168 -18.32 -24.99 -13.87
N ALA A 169 -19.49 -24.92 -14.50
CA ALA A 169 -20.76 -24.75 -13.80
C ALA A 169 -21.03 -25.93 -12.86
N GLY A 170 -21.08 -25.66 -11.54
CA GLY A 170 -21.37 -26.66 -10.51
C GLY A 170 -20.22 -26.92 -9.53
N GLN A 171 -19.03 -26.36 -9.77
CA GLN A 171 -17.94 -26.40 -8.79
C GLN A 171 -17.94 -25.11 -7.97
N TYR A 172 -18.03 -25.24 -6.65
CA TYR A 172 -17.97 -24.10 -5.72
C TYR A 172 -17.19 -24.51 -4.47
N VAL A 173 -16.73 -23.53 -3.70
CA VAL A 173 -16.06 -23.79 -2.42
C VAL A 173 -17.13 -23.81 -1.33
N PRO A 174 -17.37 -24.94 -0.64
CA PRO A 174 -18.28 -24.95 0.49
C PRO A 174 -17.71 -24.10 1.62
N ARG A 175 -18.57 -23.46 2.41
CA ARG A 175 -18.11 -22.61 3.53
C ARG A 175 -17.20 -23.35 4.51
N SER A 176 -17.34 -24.68 4.62
CA SER A 176 -16.50 -25.54 5.45
C SER A 176 -15.06 -25.71 5.01
N LYS A 177 -14.77 -25.43 3.74
CA LYS A 177 -13.42 -25.46 3.21
C LYS A 177 -12.80 -24.07 3.09
N LEU A 178 -13.51 -23.01 3.50
CA LEU A 178 -13.02 -21.64 3.35
C LEU A 178 -11.75 -21.39 4.19
N GLN A 179 -11.70 -21.91 5.43
CA GLN A 179 -10.49 -21.83 6.25
C GLN A 179 -9.32 -22.62 5.64
N LEU A 180 -9.59 -23.82 5.11
CA LEU A 180 -8.60 -24.63 4.40
C LEU A 180 -8.00 -23.88 3.20
N VAL A 181 -8.83 -23.18 2.42
CA VAL A 181 -8.36 -22.32 1.32
C VAL A 181 -7.48 -21.18 1.84
N GLY A 182 -7.88 -20.53 2.94
CA GLY A 182 -7.10 -19.44 3.53
C GLY A 182 -5.71 -19.87 4.01
N ILE A 183 -5.65 -20.94 4.83
CA ILE A 183 -4.35 -21.42 5.37
C ILE A 183 -3.43 -21.94 4.27
N THR A 184 -4.00 -22.60 3.25
CA THR A 184 -3.24 -23.05 2.08
C THR A 184 -2.76 -21.86 1.24
N GLY A 185 -3.54 -20.79 1.17
CA GLY A 185 -3.14 -19.51 0.57
C GLY A 185 -1.90 -18.91 1.25
N ILE A 186 -1.84 -18.93 2.59
CA ILE A 186 -0.65 -18.51 3.35
C ILE A 186 0.53 -19.42 3.03
N LEU A 187 0.34 -20.74 3.02
CA LEU A 187 1.41 -21.70 2.72
C LEU A 187 2.02 -21.45 1.33
N LEU A 188 1.18 -21.23 0.31
CA LEU A 188 1.62 -20.94 -1.05
C LEU A 188 2.36 -19.61 -1.16
N ALA A 189 1.81 -18.55 -0.55
CA ALA A 189 2.46 -17.24 -0.55
C ALA A 189 3.81 -17.30 0.18
N ALA A 190 3.87 -18.00 1.32
CA ALA A 190 5.10 -18.11 2.10
C ALA A 190 6.16 -18.94 1.36
N LYS A 191 5.78 -20.04 0.70
CA LYS A 191 6.72 -20.80 -0.16
C LYS A 191 7.28 -19.98 -1.32
N TYR A 192 6.55 -18.95 -1.75
CA TYR A 192 6.95 -18.08 -2.83
C TYR A 192 7.86 -16.93 -2.36
N GLU A 193 7.55 -16.34 -1.20
CA GLU A 193 8.16 -15.08 -0.74
C GLU A 193 9.19 -15.26 0.39
N GLU A 194 9.02 -16.27 1.24
CA GLU A 194 9.82 -16.41 2.46
C GLU A 194 11.04 -17.30 2.22
N ILE A 195 12.16 -16.93 2.86
CA ILE A 195 13.34 -17.79 2.94
C ILE A 195 13.00 -19.08 3.71
N TRP A 196 12.21 -18.95 4.78
CA TRP A 196 11.81 -20.04 5.68
C TRP A 196 10.29 -20.10 5.81
N PRO A 197 9.58 -20.71 4.85
CA PRO A 197 8.13 -20.86 4.92
C PRO A 197 7.70 -21.80 6.05
N PRO A 198 6.49 -21.63 6.62
CA PRO A 198 5.96 -22.54 7.63
C PRO A 198 5.71 -23.93 7.02
N GLU A 199 5.89 -24.95 7.84
CA GLU A 199 5.64 -26.33 7.45
C GLU A 199 4.14 -26.66 7.45
N VAL A 200 3.75 -27.68 6.67
CA VAL A 200 2.34 -28.14 6.64
C VAL A 200 1.82 -28.54 8.02
N LYS A 201 2.69 -29.08 8.88
CA LYS A 201 2.33 -29.44 10.27
C LYS A 201 1.92 -28.21 11.09
N GLU A 202 2.57 -27.07 10.87
CA GLU A 202 2.26 -25.81 11.55
C GLU A 202 0.95 -25.21 11.02
N CYS A 203 0.68 -25.34 9.72
CA CYS A 203 -0.59 -25.00 9.11
C CYS A 203 -1.77 -25.83 9.65
N VAL A 204 -1.55 -27.13 9.89
CA VAL A 204 -2.56 -28.00 10.52
C VAL A 204 -2.78 -27.61 11.98
N TYR A 205 -1.70 -27.38 12.72
CA TYR A 205 -1.74 -27.00 14.13
C TYR A 205 -2.48 -25.68 14.36
N ILE A 206 -2.20 -24.65 13.55
CA ILE A 206 -2.83 -23.32 13.70
C ILE A 206 -4.33 -23.33 13.37
N CYS A 207 -4.78 -24.32 12.58
CA CYS A 207 -6.19 -24.61 12.32
C CYS A 207 -6.82 -25.52 13.38
N ALA A 208 -6.20 -25.65 14.57
CA ALA A 208 -6.65 -26.52 15.66
C ALA A 208 -6.91 -27.97 15.23
N ASN A 209 -6.10 -28.49 14.29
CA ASN A 209 -6.24 -29.83 13.72
C ASN A 209 -7.61 -30.10 13.04
N THR A 210 -8.32 -29.05 12.61
CA THR A 210 -9.58 -29.16 11.84
C THR A 210 -9.37 -29.91 10.51
N TYR A 211 -8.15 -29.87 9.96
CA TYR A 211 -7.79 -30.46 8.67
C TYR A 211 -6.59 -31.38 8.82
N THR A 212 -6.56 -32.43 7.99
CA THR A 212 -5.43 -33.35 7.86
C THR A 212 -4.34 -32.77 6.95
N ARG A 213 -3.11 -33.28 7.08
CA ARG A 213 -1.98 -32.92 6.20
C ARG A 213 -2.32 -33.16 4.73
N GLU A 214 -3.00 -34.26 4.44
CA GLU A 214 -3.38 -34.69 3.10
C GLU A 214 -4.44 -33.77 2.49
N GLU A 215 -5.31 -33.16 3.31
CA GLU A 215 -6.27 -32.15 2.85
C GLU A 215 -5.58 -30.85 2.45
N VAL A 216 -4.61 -30.39 3.24
CA VAL A 216 -3.81 -29.19 2.92
C VAL A 216 -3.03 -29.40 1.63
N ILE A 217 -2.37 -30.55 1.46
CA ILE A 217 -1.61 -30.86 0.24
C ILE A 217 -2.54 -30.99 -0.99
N ARG A 218 -3.73 -31.59 -0.83
CA ARG A 218 -4.71 -31.66 -1.91
C ARG A 218 -5.23 -30.28 -2.32
N MET A 219 -5.52 -29.42 -1.34
CA MET A 219 -5.92 -28.04 -1.59
C MET A 219 -4.79 -27.26 -2.29
N GLU A 220 -3.55 -27.44 -1.86
CA GLU A 220 -2.38 -26.80 -2.46
C GLU A 220 -2.28 -27.12 -3.96
N ARG A 221 -2.40 -28.41 -4.31
CA ARG A 221 -2.38 -28.86 -5.71
C ARG A 221 -3.53 -28.25 -6.53
N ASP A 222 -4.74 -28.25 -5.99
CA ASP A 222 -5.91 -27.68 -6.67
C ASP A 222 -5.74 -26.17 -6.90
N MET A 223 -5.28 -25.43 -5.87
CA MET A 223 -5.01 -24.00 -5.96
C MET A 223 -3.93 -23.68 -7.01
N CYS A 224 -2.80 -24.39 -7.00
CA CYS A 224 -1.75 -24.25 -8.02
C CYS A 224 -2.26 -24.50 -9.44
N THR A 225 -3.05 -25.57 -9.61
CA THR A 225 -3.59 -25.96 -10.92
C THR A 225 -4.57 -24.91 -11.45
N ARG A 226 -5.50 -24.42 -10.61
CA ARG A 226 -6.47 -23.40 -11.02
C ARG A 226 -5.84 -22.05 -11.32
N LEU A 227 -4.82 -21.68 -10.55
CA LEU A 227 -4.08 -20.44 -10.79
C LEU A 227 -3.02 -20.59 -11.90
N SER A 228 -2.91 -21.77 -12.52
CA SER A 228 -1.91 -22.06 -13.56
C SER A 228 -0.48 -21.71 -13.11
N PHE A 229 -0.17 -21.90 -11.83
CA PHE A 229 1.11 -21.53 -11.20
C PHE A 229 1.50 -20.04 -11.35
N ARG A 230 0.54 -19.15 -11.65
CA ARG A 230 0.80 -17.71 -11.80
C ARG A 230 0.75 -17.00 -10.45
N PHE A 231 1.87 -17.00 -9.71
CA PHE A 231 2.00 -16.31 -8.42
C PHE A 231 2.65 -14.93 -8.52
N THR A 232 3.39 -14.65 -9.60
CA THR A 232 3.94 -13.32 -9.95
C THR A 232 2.82 -12.37 -10.37
N VAL A 233 2.08 -11.82 -9.40
CA VAL A 233 1.03 -10.84 -9.66
C VAL A 233 1.32 -9.51 -8.98
N PRO A 234 0.94 -8.39 -9.61
CA PRO A 234 1.09 -7.08 -8.98
C PRO A 234 0.15 -7.00 -7.78
N THR A 235 0.72 -6.91 -6.58
CA THR A 235 0.00 -6.61 -5.34
C THR A 235 0.16 -5.12 -5.01
N ALA A 236 -0.56 -4.62 -4.00
CA ALA A 236 -0.46 -3.21 -3.63
C ALA A 236 0.86 -2.87 -2.91
N PHE A 237 1.57 -3.88 -2.41
CA PHE A 237 2.78 -3.69 -1.61
C PHE A 237 3.94 -3.02 -2.37
N PRO A 238 4.37 -3.50 -3.56
CA PRO A 238 5.48 -2.86 -4.28
C PRO A 238 5.19 -1.40 -4.60
N PHE A 239 3.93 -1.07 -4.91
CA PHE A 239 3.53 0.32 -5.18
C PHE A 239 3.62 1.21 -3.94
N ILE A 240 3.12 0.75 -2.79
CA ILE A 240 3.18 1.58 -1.57
C ILE A 240 4.62 1.73 -1.06
N ALA A 241 5.42 0.66 -1.13
CA ALA A 241 6.83 0.68 -0.76
C ALA A 241 7.59 1.71 -1.61
N ARG A 242 7.44 1.65 -2.93
CA ARG A 242 8.05 2.61 -3.85
C ARG A 242 7.63 4.05 -3.56
N LEU A 243 6.35 4.30 -3.31
CA LEU A 243 5.86 5.65 -3.04
C LEU A 243 6.35 6.18 -1.67
N LEU A 244 6.45 5.33 -0.66
CA LEU A 244 7.02 5.69 0.64
C LEU A 244 8.51 6.02 0.53
N ASP A 245 9.26 5.29 -0.29
CA ASP A 245 10.66 5.59 -0.58
C ASP A 245 10.84 6.97 -1.24
N VAL A 246 9.93 7.33 -2.16
CA VAL A 246 9.89 8.69 -2.74
C VAL A 246 9.64 9.72 -1.65
N VAL A 247 8.61 9.54 -0.82
CA VAL A 247 8.28 10.50 0.24
C VAL A 247 9.44 10.68 1.21
N GLU A 248 10.07 9.58 1.63
CA GLU A 248 11.25 9.64 2.50
C GLU A 248 12.39 10.44 1.86
N GLY A 249 12.66 10.22 0.56
CA GLY A 249 13.64 11.00 -0.18
C GLY A 249 13.27 12.49 -0.23
N LEU A 250 11.99 12.83 -0.39
CA LEU A 250 11.52 14.23 -0.41
C LEU A 250 11.63 14.91 0.96
N GLU A 251 11.31 14.20 2.05
CA GLU A 251 11.43 14.75 3.42
C GLU A 251 12.91 15.02 3.76
N ARG A 252 13.85 14.15 3.36
CA ARG A 252 15.29 14.39 3.53
C ARG A 252 15.80 15.62 2.76
N GLN A 253 15.20 15.98 1.62
CA GLN A 253 15.55 17.21 0.88
C GLN A 253 15.30 18.46 1.72
N SER A 254 14.17 18.50 2.44
CA SER A 254 13.78 19.67 3.24
C SER A 254 14.83 20.01 4.32
N ILE A 255 15.54 19.00 4.83
CA ILE A 255 16.64 19.15 5.79
C ILE A 255 17.91 19.67 5.08
N THR A 256 18.29 19.08 3.95
CA THR A 256 19.51 19.51 3.23
C THR A 256 19.40 20.92 2.65
N GLN A 257 18.22 21.35 2.21
CA GLN A 257 17.99 22.70 1.67
C GLN A 257 17.88 23.79 2.75
N THR A 258 17.67 23.41 4.02
CA THR A 258 17.74 24.35 5.15
C THR A 258 19.16 24.52 5.70
N SER A 259 20.13 23.73 5.21
CA SER A 259 21.56 23.89 5.50
C SER A 259 22.38 24.34 4.28
N PRO A 260 22.29 25.60 3.84
CA PRO A 260 23.38 26.22 3.08
C PRO A 260 23.75 27.56 3.71
N CYS A 261 24.54 27.57 4.79
CA CYS A 261 25.22 28.79 5.20
C CYS A 261 26.47 28.57 6.07
N GLN A 262 27.34 27.59 5.79
CA GLN A 262 28.72 27.58 6.35
C GLN A 262 29.74 26.92 5.41
N LEU A 263 29.90 27.49 4.22
CA LEU A 263 31.18 27.42 3.49
C LEU A 263 31.48 28.82 2.93
N GLN A 264 31.56 29.82 3.82
CA GLN A 264 32.31 31.03 3.53
C GLN A 264 33.76 30.78 3.92
N GLN A 265 34.65 30.98 2.95
CA GLN A 265 36.08 30.91 3.12
C GLN A 265 36.54 31.84 4.26
N PRO A 266 37.58 31.47 5.06
CA PRO A 266 37.99 32.22 6.25
C PRO A 266 38.57 33.63 6.02
N SER A 267 38.58 34.11 4.78
CA SER A 267 39.39 35.27 4.36
C SER A 267 38.68 36.63 4.46
N GLN A 268 37.37 36.70 4.72
CA GLN A 268 36.64 37.98 4.77
C GLN A 268 36.33 38.50 6.19
N GLN A 269 36.35 37.65 7.22
CA GLN A 269 36.09 38.09 8.61
C GLN A 269 37.25 38.87 9.24
N GLN A 270 38.49 38.65 8.79
CA GLN A 270 39.65 39.41 9.29
C GLN A 270 39.70 40.86 8.77
N GLN A 271 39.16 41.15 7.58
CA GLN A 271 39.14 42.52 7.05
C GLN A 271 38.09 43.40 7.72
N GLN A 272 36.94 42.84 8.14
CA GLN A 272 35.92 43.61 8.85
C GLN A 272 36.31 43.92 10.31
N GLN A 273 37.05 43.04 10.99
CA GLN A 273 37.56 43.34 12.33
C GLN A 273 38.65 44.41 12.34
N GLN A 274 39.49 44.49 11.29
CA GLN A 274 40.47 45.58 11.17
C GLN A 274 39.83 46.94 10.87
N GLN A 275 38.76 46.99 10.08
CA GLN A 275 38.02 48.23 9.85
C GLN A 275 37.26 48.70 11.10
N GLN A 276 36.78 47.78 11.94
CA GLN A 276 36.04 48.13 13.16
C GLN A 276 36.93 48.65 14.29
N GLN A 277 38.23 48.31 14.31
CA GLN A 277 39.19 48.89 15.26
C GLN A 277 39.66 50.31 14.88
N GLN A 278 39.51 50.74 13.62
CA GLN A 278 39.87 52.10 13.20
C GLN A 278 38.79 53.17 13.46
N LEU A 279 37.57 52.78 13.82
CA LEU A 279 36.44 53.69 14.04
C LEU A 279 36.22 54.07 15.52
N LEU A 280 37.08 53.62 16.44
CA LEU A 280 36.94 53.82 17.89
C LEU A 280 37.54 55.14 18.42
N SER A 281 37.81 56.10 17.55
CA SER A 281 38.32 57.41 17.95
C SER A 281 37.56 58.54 17.26
N GLN A 282 36.31 58.82 17.66
CA GLN A 282 35.69 60.17 17.67
C GLN A 282 34.44 60.21 18.58
N PRO A 283 34.07 61.37 19.17
CA PRO A 283 33.03 61.47 20.18
C PRO A 283 31.61 61.70 19.60
N LEU A 284 30.61 61.27 20.38
CA LEU A 284 29.16 61.32 20.13
C LEU A 284 28.60 62.72 19.86
N PRO A 285 27.48 62.79 19.12
CA PRO A 285 26.30 63.41 19.71
C PRO A 285 25.01 62.60 19.57
N SER A 286 24.14 62.86 20.53
CA SER A 286 22.76 62.40 20.73
C SER A 286 21.80 62.68 19.56
N GLN A 287 20.89 61.74 19.23
CA GLN A 287 19.44 61.98 19.07
C GLN A 287 18.58 60.72 18.76
N SER A 288 17.47 60.63 19.50
CA SER A 288 16.11 60.09 19.23
C SER A 288 15.81 58.80 18.43
N LEU A 289 15.19 57.87 19.17
CA LEU A 289 13.99 57.05 18.86
C LEU A 289 13.49 56.96 17.40
N SER A 290 13.51 55.75 16.85
CA SER A 290 12.35 55.19 16.14
C SER A 290 12.24 53.67 16.35
N ARG A 291 11.09 53.24 16.90
CA ARG A 291 10.67 51.83 16.99
C ARG A 291 10.23 51.38 15.61
N SER A 292 11.04 50.58 14.92
CA SER A 292 10.62 49.86 13.72
C SER A 292 10.04 48.49 14.12
N ARG A 293 8.82 48.25 13.62
CA ARG A 293 8.00 47.06 13.83
C ARG A 293 8.73 45.79 13.39
N SER A 294 8.87 44.85 14.30
CA SER A 294 9.19 43.45 14.00
C SER A 294 8.06 42.85 13.15
N ARG A 295 8.33 42.62 11.86
CA ARG A 295 7.55 41.69 11.05
C ARG A 295 7.85 40.29 11.60
N SER A 296 6.85 39.66 12.21
CA SER A 296 6.88 38.24 12.57
C SER A 296 7.01 37.42 11.29
N CYS A 297 8.23 37.03 10.97
CA CYS A 297 8.52 35.96 10.02
C CYS A 297 7.99 34.66 10.64
N SER A 298 7.03 34.02 10.00
CA SER A 298 6.56 32.68 10.35
C SER A 298 7.75 31.72 10.31
N GLN A 299 8.26 31.36 11.49
CA GLN A 299 9.32 30.38 11.65
C GLN A 299 8.81 29.02 11.13
N SER A 300 9.19 28.65 9.90
CA SER A 300 9.21 27.25 9.49
C SER A 300 10.33 26.57 10.30
N GLN A 301 9.96 25.95 11.43
CA GLN A 301 10.90 25.19 12.27
C GLN A 301 11.53 24.08 11.41
N SER A 302 12.85 24.14 11.22
CA SER A 302 13.61 23.07 10.58
C SER A 302 13.58 21.84 11.48
N ARG A 303 13.02 20.73 11.00
CA ARG A 303 13.01 19.45 11.72
C ARG A 303 14.43 18.93 11.90
N THR A 304 14.71 18.38 13.07
CA THR A 304 15.92 17.59 13.30
C THR A 304 15.88 16.28 12.50
N GLU A 305 17.04 15.66 12.29
CA GLU A 305 17.14 14.39 11.56
C GLU A 305 16.35 13.27 12.27
N GLU A 306 16.40 13.22 13.60
CA GLU A 306 15.65 12.26 14.42
C GLU A 306 14.13 12.45 14.29
N GLU A 307 13.64 13.70 14.30
CA GLU A 307 12.23 14.01 14.09
C GLU A 307 11.75 13.60 12.70
N CYS A 308 12.61 13.74 11.67
CA CYS A 308 12.29 13.31 10.32
C CYS A 308 12.19 11.77 10.23
N ILE A 309 13.15 11.05 10.81
CA ILE A 309 13.12 9.58 10.87
C ILE A 309 11.86 9.10 11.61
N ALA A 310 11.52 9.73 12.73
CA ALA A 310 10.31 9.42 13.48
C ALA A 310 9.04 9.71 12.67
N TYR A 311 8.99 10.85 11.97
CA TYR A 311 7.89 11.22 11.09
C TYR A 311 7.68 10.21 9.95
N VAL A 312 8.74 9.89 9.21
CA VAL A 312 8.69 8.93 8.09
C VAL A 312 8.29 7.55 8.57
N THR A 313 8.80 7.12 9.73
CA THR A 313 8.43 5.84 10.35
C THR A 313 6.94 5.80 10.71
N GLN A 314 6.43 6.85 11.34
CA GLN A 314 5.00 6.96 11.67
C GLN A 314 4.13 7.01 10.41
N LEU A 315 4.55 7.76 9.38
CA LEU A 315 3.86 7.84 8.11
C LEU A 315 3.77 6.46 7.44
N ARG A 316 4.89 5.72 7.40
CA ARG A 316 4.96 4.36 6.87
C ARG A 316 3.98 3.43 7.58
N HIS A 317 3.96 3.43 8.91
CA HIS A 317 3.01 2.62 9.68
C HIS A 317 1.56 3.03 9.41
N THR A 318 1.28 4.33 9.27
CA THR A 318 -0.06 4.84 8.96
C THR A 318 -0.51 4.46 7.55
N ALA A 319 0.40 4.49 6.58
CA ALA A 319 0.12 4.07 5.21
C ALA A 319 -0.21 2.56 5.13
N PHE A 320 0.57 1.72 5.79
CA PHE A 320 0.28 0.28 5.87
C PHE A 320 -0.97 -0.03 6.70
N PHE A 321 -1.31 0.80 7.70
CA PHE A 321 -2.57 0.68 8.42
C PHE A 321 -3.77 0.81 7.47
N PHE A 322 -3.82 1.86 6.64
CA PHE A 322 -4.89 2.01 5.65
C PHE A 322 -4.85 0.93 4.57
N LEU A 323 -3.65 0.51 4.15
CA LEU A 323 -3.53 -0.53 3.14
C LEU A 323 -4.03 -1.89 3.65
N ASP A 324 -3.73 -2.26 4.89
CA ASP A 324 -4.24 -3.50 5.49
C ASP A 324 -5.77 -3.50 5.63
N HIS A 325 -6.38 -2.32 5.86
CA HIS A 325 -7.84 -2.17 5.83
C HIS A 325 -8.42 -2.39 4.43
N SER A 326 -7.73 -1.93 3.38
CA SER A 326 -8.16 -2.16 2.00
C SER A 326 -8.18 -3.65 1.61
N VAL A 327 -7.33 -4.47 2.23
CA VAL A 327 -7.30 -5.91 2.00
C VAL A 327 -8.48 -6.62 2.68
N LEU A 328 -8.88 -6.14 3.86
CA LEU A 328 -10.06 -6.63 4.59
C LEU A 328 -11.37 -6.32 3.86
N ASP A 329 -11.51 -5.10 3.32
CA ASP A 329 -12.73 -4.65 2.66
C ASP A 329 -12.90 -5.30 1.27
N TYR A 330 -14.03 -6.00 1.08
CA TYR A 330 -14.36 -6.59 -0.21
C TYR A 330 -14.59 -5.55 -1.31
N LYS A 331 -15.10 -4.36 -0.96
CA LYS A 331 -15.36 -3.29 -1.94
C LYS A 331 -14.07 -2.76 -2.56
N CYS A 332 -12.94 -2.88 -1.86
CA CYS A 332 -11.65 -2.42 -2.37
C CYS A 332 -11.14 -3.23 -3.58
N LEU A 333 -11.69 -4.42 -3.85
CA LEU A 333 -11.37 -5.22 -5.03
C LEU A 333 -11.77 -4.56 -6.37
N GLN A 334 -12.66 -3.56 -6.34
CA GLN A 334 -13.02 -2.81 -7.55
C GLN A 334 -11.91 -1.86 -8.04
N PHE A 335 -10.91 -1.60 -7.20
CA PHE A 335 -9.77 -0.74 -7.49
C PHE A 335 -8.52 -1.55 -7.77
N SER A 336 -7.62 -0.99 -8.58
CA SER A 336 -6.34 -1.63 -8.87
C SER A 336 -5.39 -1.59 -7.67
N PRO A 337 -4.42 -2.53 -7.57
CA PRO A 337 -3.40 -2.51 -6.53
C PRO A 337 -2.66 -1.16 -6.38
N SER A 338 -2.34 -0.49 -7.48
CA SER A 338 -1.69 0.81 -7.46
C SER A 338 -2.62 1.92 -6.97
N GLN A 339 -3.92 1.85 -7.25
CA GLN A 339 -4.92 2.77 -6.68
C GLN A 339 -5.05 2.60 -5.17
N GLN A 340 -5.10 1.37 -4.68
CA GLN A 340 -5.15 1.07 -3.24
C GLN A 340 -3.91 1.62 -2.51
N ALA A 341 -2.72 1.43 -3.08
CA ALA A 341 -1.47 1.97 -2.53
C ALA A 341 -1.46 3.50 -2.48
N LYS A 342 -1.87 4.18 -3.56
CA LYS A 342 -1.94 5.65 -3.64
C LYS A 342 -2.95 6.22 -2.64
N ALA A 343 -4.13 5.61 -2.56
CA ALA A 343 -5.18 6.00 -1.63
C ALA A 343 -4.72 5.85 -0.16
N ALA A 344 -4.08 4.73 0.18
CA ALA A 344 -3.56 4.47 1.51
C ALA A 344 -2.47 5.48 1.92
N LEU A 345 -1.53 5.78 1.02
CA LEU A 345 -0.51 6.82 1.26
C LEU A 345 -1.14 8.21 1.41
N PHE A 346 -2.08 8.56 0.55
CA PHE A 346 -2.76 9.85 0.61
C PHE A 346 -3.48 10.05 1.95
N LEU A 347 -4.26 9.06 2.41
CA LEU A 347 -4.92 9.11 3.72
C LEU A 347 -3.91 9.21 4.88
N ALA A 348 -2.77 8.52 4.77
CA ALA A 348 -1.70 8.61 5.76
C ALA A 348 -1.07 10.01 5.80
N LEU A 349 -0.80 10.63 4.65
CA LEU A 349 -0.30 12.00 4.58
C LEU A 349 -1.31 12.99 5.20
N VAL A 350 -2.60 12.86 4.87
CA VAL A 350 -3.67 13.68 5.49
C VAL A 350 -3.67 13.52 7.01
N THR A 351 -3.63 12.27 7.50
CA THR A 351 -3.64 11.96 8.94
C THR A 351 -2.42 12.56 9.65
N MET A 352 -1.25 12.48 9.04
CA MET A 352 -0.03 13.06 9.60
C MET A 352 -0.07 14.59 9.63
N ARG A 353 -0.69 15.24 8.63
CA ARG A 353 -0.88 16.70 8.64
C ARG A 353 -1.84 17.17 9.74
N ILE A 354 -2.93 16.43 9.96
CA ILE A 354 -3.86 16.69 11.09
C ILE A 354 -3.12 16.59 12.43
N LYS A 355 -2.23 15.60 12.58
CA LYS A 355 -1.42 15.42 13.80
C LYS A 355 -0.51 16.63 14.07
N GLU A 356 0.07 17.23 13.04
CA GLU A 356 1.03 18.35 13.18
C GLU A 356 0.36 19.70 13.42
N GLN A 357 -0.76 19.97 12.74
CA GLN A 357 -1.42 21.29 12.77
C GLN A 357 -2.63 21.34 13.72
N GLY A 358 -3.02 20.20 14.31
CA GLY A 358 -4.15 20.07 15.23
C GLY A 358 -5.51 19.90 14.53
N SER A 359 -6.48 19.31 15.25
CA SER A 359 -7.79 18.88 14.72
C SER A 359 -8.72 20.00 14.20
N SER A 360 -8.33 21.28 14.31
CA SER A 360 -9.15 22.43 13.91
C SER A 360 -8.80 22.99 12.52
N TYR A 361 -7.80 22.42 11.83
CA TYR A 361 -7.36 22.94 10.54
C TYR A 361 -8.29 22.49 9.40
N VAL A 362 -8.86 23.46 8.69
CA VAL A 362 -9.57 23.22 7.43
C VAL A 362 -8.51 23.01 6.35
N LEU A 363 -8.54 21.85 5.69
CA LEU A 363 -7.67 21.44 4.57
C LEU A 363 -7.82 22.30 3.29
N ASN A 364 -8.08 23.60 3.44
CA ASN A 364 -8.26 24.51 2.32
C ASN A 364 -6.89 24.87 1.73
N ASN A 365 -6.61 24.33 0.55
CA ASN A 365 -5.51 24.64 -0.38
C ASN A 365 -4.11 24.09 -0.09
N ASP A 366 -3.89 23.31 0.96
CA ASP A 366 -2.61 22.61 1.13
C ASP A 366 -2.50 21.46 0.12
N VAL A 367 -1.55 21.54 -0.82
CA VAL A 367 -1.28 20.49 -1.82
C VAL A 367 -0.63 19.29 -1.14
N ILE A 368 -1.43 18.42 -0.52
CA ILE A 368 -0.97 17.17 0.11
C ILE A 368 -0.33 16.25 -0.93
N TRP A 369 -0.95 16.15 -2.11
CA TRP A 369 -0.45 15.36 -3.23
C TRP A 369 0.43 16.22 -4.14
N THR A 370 1.70 16.36 -3.77
CA THR A 370 2.66 17.22 -4.46
C THR A 370 2.86 16.85 -5.93
N ARG A 371 3.31 17.81 -6.76
CA ARG A 371 3.64 17.57 -8.18
C ARG A 371 4.69 16.47 -8.36
N GLN A 372 5.59 16.31 -7.40
CA GLN A 372 6.58 15.24 -7.40
C GLN A 372 5.91 13.87 -7.19
N LEU A 373 5.00 13.73 -6.22
CA LEU A 373 4.23 12.49 -6.04
C LEU A 373 3.36 12.18 -7.25
N GLN A 374 2.78 13.18 -7.90
CA GLN A 374 2.07 13.01 -9.18
C GLN A 374 3.00 12.47 -10.28
N TYR A 375 4.24 12.98 -10.35
CA TYR A 375 5.23 12.51 -11.31
C TYR A 375 5.63 11.05 -11.10
N TYR A 376 5.87 10.61 -9.84
CA TYR A 376 6.25 9.22 -9.56
C TYR A 376 5.07 8.25 -9.63
N SER A 377 3.90 8.64 -9.12
CA SER A 377 2.70 7.79 -9.12
C SER A 377 1.97 7.73 -10.47
N LYS A 378 2.28 8.68 -11.38
CA LYS A 378 1.57 8.92 -12.64
C LYS A 378 0.05 9.08 -12.45
N ALA A 379 -0.38 9.62 -11.30
CA ALA A 379 -1.77 9.75 -10.93
C ALA A 379 -2.09 11.05 -10.19
N GLN A 380 -3.31 11.53 -10.40
CA GLN A 380 -3.92 12.64 -9.71
C GLN A 380 -4.86 12.13 -8.61
N VAL A 381 -5.17 12.97 -7.62
CA VAL A 381 -6.05 12.59 -6.49
C VAL A 381 -7.41 12.08 -6.99
N ARG A 382 -7.97 12.70 -8.04
CA ARG A 382 -9.23 12.26 -8.69
C ARG A 382 -9.22 10.80 -9.15
N ASP A 383 -8.06 10.24 -9.48
CA ASP A 383 -7.93 8.89 -10.05
C ASP A 383 -8.08 7.79 -8.98
N PHE A 384 -7.86 8.12 -7.70
CA PHE A 384 -7.93 7.19 -6.58
C PHE A 384 -8.79 7.70 -5.41
N LYS A 385 -9.44 8.86 -5.53
CA LYS A 385 -10.32 9.45 -4.51
C LYS A 385 -11.44 8.52 -4.07
N ALA A 386 -12.08 7.83 -5.03
CA ALA A 386 -13.12 6.86 -4.73
C ALA A 386 -12.59 5.69 -3.88
N CYS A 387 -11.34 5.28 -4.10
CA CYS A 387 -10.68 4.26 -3.30
C CYS A 387 -10.37 4.78 -1.89
N ALA A 388 -9.84 6.00 -1.77
CA ALA A 388 -9.59 6.63 -0.48
C ALA A 388 -10.88 6.75 0.35
N LYS A 389 -12.01 7.13 -0.28
CA LYS A 389 -13.31 7.19 0.39
C LYS A 389 -13.77 5.82 0.88
N ALA A 390 -13.68 4.79 0.03
CA ALA A 390 -14.07 3.43 0.41
C ALA A 390 -13.24 2.91 1.62
N ILE A 391 -11.92 3.13 1.61
CA ILE A 391 -11.04 2.76 2.72
C ILE A 391 -11.43 3.53 3.99
N LEU A 392 -11.67 4.85 3.89
CA LEU A 392 -11.99 5.68 5.04
C LEU A 392 -13.34 5.30 5.67
N ASP A 393 -14.38 5.12 4.84
CA ASP A 393 -15.71 4.66 5.27
C ASP A 393 -15.61 3.31 5.99
N PHE A 394 -14.78 2.40 5.48
CA PHE A 394 -14.55 1.09 6.11
C PHE A 394 -13.81 1.19 7.44
N VAL A 395 -12.78 2.05 7.53
CA VAL A 395 -12.04 2.29 8.78
C VAL A 395 -12.95 2.89 9.86
N ALA A 396 -13.89 3.77 9.48
CA ALA A 396 -14.89 4.34 10.39
C ALA A 396 -15.95 3.30 10.82
N TYR A 397 -16.31 2.38 9.92
CA TYR A 397 -17.24 1.28 10.22
C TYR A 397 -16.62 0.22 11.14
N LEU A 398 -15.34 -0.13 10.95
CA LEU A 398 -14.73 -1.27 11.62
C LEU A 398 -14.87 -1.30 13.15
N PRO A 399 -14.71 -0.20 13.92
CA PRO A 399 -14.90 -0.20 15.38
C PRO A 399 -16.26 -0.73 15.85
N THR A 400 -17.29 -0.71 15.00
CA THR A 400 -18.61 -1.30 15.29
C THR A 400 -18.62 -2.83 15.18
N THR A 401 -17.56 -3.42 14.64
CA THR A 401 -17.42 -4.86 14.40
C THR A 401 -16.45 -5.50 15.40
N ARG A 402 -16.52 -6.83 15.53
CA ARG A 402 -15.58 -7.62 16.34
C ARG A 402 -14.27 -7.99 15.61
N TYR A 403 -14.15 -7.69 14.31
CA TYR A 403 -13.02 -8.06 13.46
C TYR A 403 -11.99 -6.93 13.47
N GLN A 404 -11.06 -7.03 14.41
CA GLN A 404 -10.16 -5.94 14.81
C GLN A 404 -8.68 -6.31 14.62
N SER A 405 -8.35 -7.34 13.84
CA SER A 405 -6.95 -7.82 13.67
C SER A 405 -6.00 -6.70 13.27
N VAL A 406 -6.36 -5.89 12.27
CA VAL A 406 -5.54 -4.75 11.83
C VAL A 406 -5.42 -3.71 12.93
N ARG A 407 -6.51 -3.35 13.61
CA ARG A 407 -6.44 -2.38 14.71
C ARG A 407 -5.59 -2.90 15.87
N ARG A 408 -5.70 -4.18 16.23
CA ARG A 408 -4.83 -4.84 17.22
C ARG A 408 -3.36 -4.86 16.80
N LYS A 409 -3.08 -5.07 15.51
CA LYS A 409 -1.73 -5.02 14.94
C LYS A 409 -1.13 -3.64 15.18
N TYR A 410 -1.77 -2.58 14.68
CA TYR A 410 -1.24 -1.22 14.71
C TYR A 410 -1.45 -0.44 16.02
N SER A 411 -2.13 -1.03 17.01
CA SER A 411 -2.20 -0.49 18.38
C SER A 411 -0.97 -0.85 19.23
N ALA A 412 -0.03 -1.61 18.68
CA ALA A 412 1.21 -1.93 19.37
C ALA A 412 2.21 -0.78 19.23
N ALA A 413 2.96 -0.49 20.31
CA ALA A 413 3.94 0.59 20.34
C ALA A 413 4.99 0.52 19.21
N LYS A 414 5.32 -0.69 18.74
CA LYS A 414 6.23 -0.89 17.59
C LYS A 414 5.75 -0.26 16.28
N TYR A 415 4.44 -0.01 16.15
CA TYR A 415 3.86 0.71 15.02
C TYR A 415 3.54 2.18 15.34
N GLY A 416 3.96 2.69 16.50
CA GLY A 416 3.70 4.07 16.91
C GLY A 416 2.23 4.36 17.23
N ASP A 417 1.50 3.34 17.71
CA ASP A 417 0.10 3.44 18.14
C ASP A 417 -0.81 4.18 17.14
N VAL A 418 -0.69 3.86 15.84
CA VAL A 418 -1.43 4.52 14.74
C VAL A 418 -2.93 4.62 15.02
N THR A 419 -3.50 3.64 15.72
CA THR A 419 -4.93 3.62 16.07
C THR A 419 -5.39 4.77 16.97
N LYS A 420 -4.46 5.47 17.64
CA LYS A 420 -4.75 6.64 18.49
C LYS A 420 -4.72 7.96 17.70
N LEU A 421 -4.27 7.94 16.45
CA LEU A 421 -4.25 9.13 15.61
C LEU A 421 -5.67 9.58 15.28
N VAL A 422 -5.85 10.90 15.19
CA VAL A 422 -7.10 11.50 14.71
C VAL A 422 -7.18 11.30 13.20
N LEU A 423 -8.11 10.45 12.77
CA LEU A 423 -8.34 10.15 11.37
C LEU A 423 -9.18 11.26 10.72
N PRO A 424 -9.02 11.52 9.41
CA PRO A 424 -9.87 12.47 8.71
C PRO A 424 -11.34 12.03 8.73
N SER A 425 -12.27 12.97 8.94
CA SER A 425 -13.71 12.69 8.85
C SER A 425 -14.19 12.52 7.42
N GLU A 426 -13.57 13.24 6.48
CA GLU A 426 -13.89 13.20 5.06
C GLU A 426 -12.60 13.21 4.24
N VAL A 427 -12.68 12.70 3.01
CA VAL A 427 -11.58 12.78 2.05
C VAL A 427 -11.55 14.21 1.50
N PRO A 428 -10.43 14.93 1.62
CA PRO A 428 -10.37 16.33 1.22
C PRO A 428 -10.71 16.51 -0.28
N ASP A 429 -11.46 17.55 -0.59
CA ASP A 429 -11.76 17.98 -1.96
C ASP A 429 -10.58 18.81 -2.48
N PHE A 430 -9.90 18.31 -3.51
CA PHE A 430 -8.79 18.98 -4.20
C PHE A 430 -9.06 19.07 -5.70
#